data_AF-A0A1G1E5C1-F1
#
_entry.id   AF-A0A1G1E5C1-F1
#
_cell.length_a   1.000
_cell.length_b   1.000
_cell.length_c   1.000
_cell.angle_alpha   90.00
_cell.angle_beta   90.00
_cell.angle_gamma   90.00
#
_symmetry.space_group_name_H-M   'P 1'
#
loop_
_entity.id
_entity.type
_entity.pdbx_description
1 polymer ?
#
loop_
_entity_poly.entity_id
_entity_poly.type
_entity_poly.pdbx_seq_one_letter_code
_entity_poly.pdbx_strand_id
1 'polypeptide(L)'
;MQTSTSYPSFTIFRAISTVIETNIHYPTNNSLIWDCIKTIDRLLKKLKETGVEIKVRSYKRQAKKNPYKINNIKSKEKREEEFKKQLKLLRSSINQAERALTAPFPVTMEKWIESQAIIKALRDLLPKAEKVYDISWRHEILGEAVPNKDNIFSIYEDHTDIIVKGKRDVEFGHKVNLATGRSNLILDCRILNGNPADSAIYTGVLDNIHANYGIVPRDVVTDGGYASKDNARSAQEKGIIKIVFNKITGSL
;
A
#
# COMPACT_ATOMS: atom_id res chain seq x y z
N MET A 1 -47.79 -13.29 -16.21
CA MET A 1 -47.59 -13.29 -14.75
C MET A 1 -46.33 -14.09 -14.45
N GLN A 2 -45.18 -13.42 -14.31
CA GLN A 2 -43.98 -14.04 -13.73
C GLN A 2 -44.03 -13.76 -12.23
N THR A 3 -44.20 -14.82 -11.45
CA THR A 3 -44.10 -14.78 -10.00
C THR A 3 -42.66 -14.48 -9.64
N SER A 4 -42.37 -13.24 -9.25
CA SER A 4 -41.09 -12.86 -8.68
C SER A 4 -40.90 -13.63 -7.38
N THR A 5 -40.03 -14.65 -7.42
CA THR A 5 -39.60 -15.35 -6.23
C THR A 5 -38.71 -14.37 -5.46
N SER A 6 -39.31 -13.56 -4.58
CA SER A 6 -38.54 -12.60 -3.79
C SER A 6 -37.71 -13.38 -2.77
N TYR A 7 -36.44 -13.62 -3.08
CA TYR A 7 -35.51 -14.20 -2.15
C TYR A 7 -35.35 -13.25 -0.95
N PRO A 8 -35.79 -13.62 0.27
CA PRO A 8 -35.83 -12.73 1.43
C PRO A 8 -34.44 -12.27 1.91
N SER A 9 -33.37 -12.88 1.40
CA SER A 9 -31.97 -12.48 1.65
C SER A 9 -31.63 -11.10 1.08
N PHE A 10 -32.28 -10.69 -0.01
CA PHE A 10 -31.91 -9.49 -0.78
C PHE A 10 -32.80 -8.28 -0.51
N THR A 11 -33.75 -8.37 0.44
CA THR A 11 -34.60 -7.23 0.81
C THR A 11 -33.80 -6.13 1.51
N ILE A 12 -32.78 -6.51 2.30
CA ILE A 12 -31.93 -5.60 3.06
C ILE A 12 -30.47 -5.83 2.69
N PHE A 13 -29.78 -4.71 2.53
CA PHE A 13 -28.38 -4.64 2.19
C PHE A 13 -27.60 -3.84 3.24
N ARG A 14 -26.40 -4.31 3.60
CA ARG A 14 -25.48 -3.60 4.50
C ARG A 14 -24.13 -3.36 3.85
N ALA A 15 -23.62 -2.13 3.87
CA ALA A 15 -22.28 -1.82 3.39
C ALA A 15 -21.38 -1.24 4.47
N ILE A 16 -20.13 -1.69 4.50
CA ILE A 16 -19.07 -1.14 5.35
C ILE A 16 -17.77 -1.06 4.55
N SER A 17 -16.91 -0.09 4.88
CA SER A 17 -15.52 -0.08 4.43
C SER A 17 -14.61 -0.49 5.58
N THR A 18 -13.60 -1.30 5.30
CA THR A 18 -12.54 -1.66 6.24
C THR A 18 -11.18 -1.52 5.57
N VAL A 19 -10.10 -1.63 6.34
CA VAL A 19 -8.74 -1.74 5.79
C VAL A 19 -8.23 -3.13 6.10
N ILE A 20 -7.60 -3.75 5.11
CA ILE A 20 -6.82 -4.96 5.28
C ILE A 20 -5.36 -4.55 5.24
N GLU A 21 -4.67 -4.71 6.38
CA GLU A 21 -3.26 -4.34 6.50
C GLU A 21 -2.39 -5.19 5.59
N THR A 22 -1.45 -4.54 4.89
CA THR A 22 -0.37 -5.26 4.20
C THR A 22 0.66 -5.75 5.21
N ASN A 23 1.35 -6.85 4.89
CA ASN A 23 2.37 -7.43 5.77
C ASN A 23 3.68 -6.62 5.75
N ILE A 24 3.64 -5.42 6.32
CA ILE A 24 4.76 -4.50 6.40
C ILE A 24 4.94 -4.02 7.85
N HIS A 25 6.17 -3.66 8.20
CA HIS A 25 6.37 -2.87 9.41
C HIS A 25 6.08 -1.40 9.12
N TYR A 26 5.89 -0.60 10.17
CA TYR A 26 5.58 0.81 10.03
C TYR A 26 6.59 1.54 9.12
N PRO A 27 6.15 2.14 8.00
CA PRO A 27 7.03 2.64 6.97
C PRO A 27 7.52 4.04 7.30
N THR A 28 8.78 4.15 7.70
CA THR A 28 9.49 5.42 7.85
C THR A 28 10.58 5.52 6.79
N ASN A 29 11.00 6.73 6.42
CA ASN A 29 12.13 6.92 5.50
C ASN A 29 13.36 6.09 5.93
N ASN A 30 13.66 6.07 7.23
CA ASN A 30 14.75 5.26 7.77
C ASN A 30 14.57 3.75 7.61
N SER A 31 13.35 3.24 7.83
CA SER A 31 13.08 1.81 7.74
C SER A 31 13.12 1.34 6.29
N LEU A 32 12.62 2.16 5.36
CA LEU A 32 12.72 1.93 3.91
C LEU A 32 14.17 1.94 3.43
N ILE A 33 14.98 2.91 3.86
CA ILE A 33 16.42 2.93 3.55
C ILE A 33 17.10 1.66 4.08
N TRP A 34 16.77 1.25 5.30
CA TRP A 34 17.32 0.03 5.89
C TRP A 34 16.94 -1.22 5.09
N ASP A 35 15.68 -1.34 4.68
CA ASP A 35 15.19 -2.44 3.85
C ASP A 35 15.93 -2.54 2.51
N CYS A 36 16.14 -1.40 1.85
CA CYS A 36 16.91 -1.34 0.61
C CYS A 36 18.33 -1.86 0.83
N ILE A 37 19.06 -1.32 1.82
CA ILE A 37 20.45 -1.70 2.10
C ILE A 37 20.56 -3.19 2.46
N LYS A 38 19.68 -3.68 3.33
CA LYS A 38 19.65 -5.08 3.77
C LYS A 38 19.36 -6.03 2.60
N THR A 39 18.42 -5.65 1.72
CA THR A 39 18.03 -6.48 0.58
C THR A 39 19.09 -6.49 -0.51
N ILE A 40 19.66 -5.33 -0.83
CA ILE A 40 20.81 -5.23 -1.75
C ILE A 40 21.99 -6.07 -1.25
N ASP A 41 22.39 -5.93 0.02
CA ASP A 41 23.49 -6.73 0.60
C ASP A 41 23.24 -8.23 0.49
N ARG A 42 22.00 -8.67 0.76
CA ARG A 42 21.61 -10.08 0.63
C ARG A 42 21.70 -10.57 -0.81
N LEU A 43 21.17 -9.81 -1.77
CA LEU A 43 21.20 -10.17 -3.18
C LEU A 43 22.63 -10.20 -3.72
N LEU A 44 23.47 -9.23 -3.37
CA LEU A 44 24.88 -9.19 -3.75
C LEU A 44 25.67 -10.38 -3.19
N LYS A 45 25.41 -10.80 -1.95
CA LYS A 45 26.04 -12.00 -1.37
C LYS A 45 25.64 -13.27 -2.12
N LYS A 46 24.34 -13.44 -2.38
CA LYS A 46 23.85 -14.56 -3.18
C LYS A 46 24.45 -14.58 -4.59
N LEU A 47 24.55 -13.41 -5.22
CA LEU A 47 25.15 -13.29 -6.56
C LEU A 47 26.64 -13.69 -6.55
N LYS A 48 27.36 -13.36 -5.47
CA LYS A 48 28.75 -13.80 -5.31
C LYS A 48 28.85 -15.32 -5.12
N GLU A 49 27.90 -15.93 -4.41
CA GLU A 49 27.83 -17.39 -4.21
C GLU A 49 27.61 -18.16 -5.52
N THR A 50 26.92 -17.57 -6.51
CA THR A 50 26.80 -18.15 -7.85
C THR A 50 28.10 -18.08 -8.67
N GLY A 51 29.19 -17.54 -8.13
CA GLY A 51 30.48 -17.44 -8.80
C GLY A 51 30.67 -16.18 -9.65
N VAL A 52 29.79 -15.18 -9.52
CA VAL A 52 30.01 -13.87 -10.16
C VAL A 52 31.08 -13.11 -9.39
N GLU A 53 32.10 -12.63 -10.12
CA GLU A 53 33.21 -11.90 -9.53
C GLU A 53 32.83 -10.43 -9.24
N ILE A 54 32.30 -10.20 -8.04
CA ILE A 54 31.95 -8.86 -7.56
C ILE A 54 32.62 -8.53 -6.23
N LYS A 55 33.03 -7.27 -6.10
CA LYS A 55 33.48 -6.69 -4.82
C LYS A 55 32.26 -6.26 -4.02
N VAL A 56 31.99 -6.96 -2.93
CA VAL A 56 30.86 -6.68 -2.04
C VAL A 56 31.36 -6.21 -0.67
N ARG A 57 31.02 -4.98 -0.31
CA ARG A 57 31.17 -4.41 1.03
C ARG A 57 29.81 -4.32 1.70
N SER A 58 29.71 -4.92 2.89
CA SER A 58 28.48 -4.87 3.68
C SER A 58 28.37 -3.58 4.46
N TYR A 59 27.28 -2.84 4.24
CA TYR A 59 26.93 -1.65 5.04
C TYR A 59 25.89 -1.94 6.12
N LYS A 60 25.42 -3.20 6.24
CA LYS A 60 24.30 -3.57 7.12
C LYS A 60 24.51 -3.19 8.59
N ARG A 61 25.70 -3.43 9.13
CA ARG A 61 25.98 -3.17 10.55
C ARG A 61 25.85 -1.68 10.87
N GLN A 62 26.35 -0.82 9.98
CA GLN A 62 26.28 0.62 10.14
C GLN A 62 24.85 1.12 9.91
N ALA A 63 24.22 0.67 8.83
CA ALA A 63 22.85 1.06 8.48
C ALA A 63 21.80 0.61 9.49
N LYS A 64 22.01 -0.50 10.21
CA LYS A 64 21.10 -0.97 11.28
C LYS A 64 21.19 -0.12 12.54
N LYS A 65 22.34 0.50 12.82
CA LYS A 65 22.59 1.28 14.05
C LYS A 65 21.98 2.69 13.96
N ASN A 66 21.97 3.28 12.77
CA ASN A 66 21.59 4.68 12.57
C ASN A 66 20.09 4.98 12.83
N PRO A 67 19.12 4.12 12.46
CA PRO A 67 17.70 4.38 12.72
C PRO A 67 17.39 4.65 14.20
N TYR A 68 17.99 3.86 15.11
CA TYR A 68 17.84 4.09 16.55
C TYR A 68 18.35 5.47 16.97
N LYS A 69 19.47 5.92 16.43
CA LYS A 69 20.00 7.26 16.74
C LYS A 69 19.09 8.34 16.21
N ILE A 70 18.71 8.25 14.94
CA ILE A 70 17.89 9.26 14.25
C ILE A 70 16.56 9.46 14.98
N ASN A 71 15.92 8.38 15.42
CA ASN A 71 14.64 8.46 16.14
C ASN A 71 14.76 9.08 17.54
N ASN A 72 15.95 9.03 18.16
CA ASN A 72 16.17 9.54 19.52
C ASN A 72 16.83 10.93 19.57
N ILE A 73 17.31 11.46 18.44
CA ILE A 73 17.92 12.79 18.38
C ILE A 73 16.83 13.86 18.32
N LYS A 74 16.83 14.76 19.31
CA LYS A 74 15.88 15.90 19.37
C LYS A 74 16.29 17.09 18.50
N SER A 75 17.59 17.29 18.29
CA SER A 75 18.11 18.40 17.48
C SER A 75 17.92 18.11 15.99
N LYS A 76 17.23 19.02 15.27
CA LYS A 76 16.96 18.88 13.84
C LYS A 76 18.26 18.74 13.04
N GLU A 77 19.25 19.59 13.31
CA GLU A 77 20.55 19.60 12.63
C GLU A 77 21.30 18.26 12.79
N LYS A 78 21.42 17.77 14.03
CA LYS A 78 22.08 16.48 14.29
C LYS A 78 21.32 15.30 13.66
N ARG A 79 19.99 15.39 13.59
CA ARG A 79 19.15 14.37 12.95
C ARG A 79 19.39 14.35 11.43
N GLU A 80 19.45 15.52 10.82
CA GLU A 80 19.76 15.70 9.40
C GLU A 80 21.15 15.14 9.04
N GLU A 81 22.16 15.39 9.87
CA GLU A 81 23.51 14.82 9.69
C GLU A 81 23.51 13.28 9.70
N GLU A 82 22.80 12.66 10.65
CA GLU A 82 22.68 11.20 10.70
C GLU A 82 21.89 10.65 9.51
N PHE A 83 20.85 11.36 9.04
CA PHE A 83 20.15 11.02 7.79
C PHE A 83 21.07 11.10 6.57
N LYS A 84 21.88 12.14 6.43
CA LYS A 84 22.89 12.25 5.35
C LYS A 84 23.86 11.07 5.37
N LYS A 85 24.32 10.65 6.56
CA LYS A 85 25.16 9.44 6.71
C LYS A 85 24.40 8.20 6.25
N GLN A 86 23.14 8.04 6.61
CA GLN A 86 22.31 6.91 6.21
C GLN A 86 22.08 6.86 4.69
N LEU A 87 21.75 8.00 4.08
CA LEU A 87 21.58 8.15 2.62
C LEU A 87 22.88 7.86 1.86
N LYS A 88 24.03 8.25 2.41
CA LYS A 88 25.34 7.88 1.83
C LYS A 88 25.55 6.37 1.78
N LEU A 89 25.09 5.63 2.80
CA LEU A 89 25.15 4.15 2.79
C LEU A 89 24.19 3.56 1.76
N LEU A 90 23.00 4.13 1.60
CA LEU A 90 22.06 3.71 0.56
C LEU A 90 22.66 3.92 -0.83
N ARG A 91 23.15 5.13 -1.14
CA ARG A 91 23.81 5.43 -2.42
C ARG A 91 24.99 4.49 -2.67
N SER A 92 25.81 4.23 -1.66
CA SER A 92 26.92 3.28 -1.78
C SER A 92 26.46 1.84 -2.06
N SER A 93 25.30 1.44 -1.52
CA SER A 93 24.70 0.12 -1.78
C SER A 93 24.14 0.04 -3.19
N ILE A 94 23.43 1.07 -3.65
CA ILE A 94 22.91 1.18 -5.02
C ILE A 94 24.05 1.10 -6.03
N ASN A 95 25.11 1.90 -5.87
CA ASN A 95 26.26 1.88 -6.78
C ASN A 95 26.94 0.49 -6.84
N GLN A 96 26.94 -0.28 -5.74
CA GLN A 96 27.45 -1.67 -5.78
C GLN A 96 26.52 -2.60 -6.54
N ALA A 97 25.20 -2.45 -6.37
CA ALA A 97 24.21 -3.21 -7.12
C ALA A 97 24.29 -2.93 -8.62
N GLU A 98 24.40 -1.66 -9.04
CA GLU A 98 24.56 -1.27 -10.44
C GLU A 98 25.82 -1.87 -11.07
N ARG A 99 26.96 -1.82 -10.38
CA ARG A 99 28.19 -2.46 -10.85
C ARG A 99 28.06 -3.97 -10.96
N ALA A 100 27.25 -4.60 -10.10
CA ALA A 100 27.01 -6.03 -10.19
C ALA A 100 26.14 -6.41 -11.41
N LEU A 101 25.32 -5.48 -11.92
CA LEU A 101 24.53 -5.71 -13.14
C LEU A 101 25.37 -5.84 -14.42
N THR A 102 26.59 -5.31 -14.41
CA THR A 102 27.52 -5.36 -15.55
C THR A 102 28.62 -6.41 -15.38
N ALA A 103 28.58 -7.18 -14.29
CA ALA A 103 29.59 -8.19 -14.01
C ALA A 103 29.48 -9.39 -14.97
N PRO A 104 30.61 -10.03 -15.35
CA PRO A 104 30.59 -11.25 -16.15
C PRO A 104 29.83 -12.38 -15.45
N PHE A 105 29.07 -13.14 -16.23
CA PHE A 105 28.26 -14.24 -15.72
C PHE A 105 29.05 -15.55 -15.57
N PRO A 106 28.60 -16.48 -14.70
CA PRO A 106 29.23 -17.79 -14.56
C PRO A 106 29.06 -18.63 -15.84
N VAL A 107 30.01 -19.54 -16.07
CA VAL A 107 30.06 -20.38 -17.29
C VAL A 107 29.11 -21.58 -17.22
N THR A 108 28.80 -22.09 -16.02
CA THR A 108 27.90 -23.25 -15.88
C THR A 108 26.44 -22.84 -15.97
N MET A 109 25.63 -23.63 -16.67
CA MET A 109 24.22 -23.31 -16.94
C MET A 109 23.40 -23.12 -15.66
N GLU A 110 23.57 -23.98 -14.66
CA GLU A 110 22.86 -23.89 -13.37
C GLU A 110 23.14 -22.57 -12.65
N LYS A 111 24.43 -22.23 -12.46
CA LYS A 111 24.85 -20.97 -11.83
C LYS A 111 24.46 -19.75 -12.66
N TRP A 112 24.44 -19.89 -13.98
CA TRP A 112 23.95 -18.85 -14.88
C TRP A 112 22.47 -18.56 -14.62
N ILE A 113 21.60 -19.57 -14.58
CA ILE A 113 20.15 -19.41 -14.29
C ILE A 113 19.95 -18.75 -12.92
N GLU A 114 20.62 -19.24 -11.87
CA GLU A 114 20.52 -18.67 -10.53
C GLU A 114 20.96 -17.19 -10.50
N SER A 115 22.08 -16.87 -11.16
CA SER A 115 22.58 -15.50 -11.23
C SER A 115 21.62 -14.57 -11.99
N GLN A 116 20.96 -15.05 -13.05
CA GLN A 116 19.95 -14.27 -13.79
C GLN A 116 18.74 -13.94 -12.92
N ALA A 117 18.25 -14.88 -12.12
CA ALA A 117 17.15 -14.63 -11.20
C ALA A 117 17.50 -13.55 -10.16
N ILE A 118 18.73 -13.58 -9.63
CA ILE A 118 19.21 -12.57 -8.67
C ILE A 118 19.40 -11.21 -9.35
N ILE A 119 19.94 -11.18 -10.57
CA ILE A 119 20.11 -9.96 -11.35
C ILE A 119 18.75 -9.33 -11.68
N LYS A 120 17.74 -10.14 -12.03
CA LYS A 120 16.37 -9.65 -12.21
C LYS A 120 15.85 -9.00 -10.92
N ALA A 121 16.00 -9.67 -9.77
CA ALA A 121 15.58 -9.11 -8.49
C ALA A 121 16.32 -7.79 -8.14
N LEU A 122 17.60 -7.66 -8.49
CA LEU A 122 18.34 -6.39 -8.35
C LEU A 122 17.79 -5.30 -9.28
N ARG A 123 17.50 -5.63 -10.54
CA ARG A 123 16.91 -4.70 -11.51
C ARG A 123 15.54 -4.20 -11.06
N ASP A 124 14.71 -5.06 -10.49
CA ASP A 124 13.38 -4.69 -9.98
C ASP A 124 13.49 -3.83 -8.70
N LEU A 125 14.51 -4.06 -7.88
CA LEU A 125 14.73 -3.34 -6.62
C LEU A 125 15.35 -1.95 -6.81
N LEU A 126 16.27 -1.78 -7.77
CA LEU A 126 17.05 -0.56 -7.94
C LEU A 126 16.19 0.71 -8.15
N PRO A 127 15.16 0.71 -9.02
CA PRO A 127 14.27 1.85 -9.17
C PRO A 127 13.57 2.23 -7.86
N LYS A 128 13.17 1.23 -7.06
CA LYS A 128 12.56 1.46 -5.73
C LYS A 128 13.56 2.06 -4.76
N ALA A 129 14.81 1.58 -4.77
CA ALA A 129 15.87 2.10 -3.91
C ALA A 129 16.24 3.56 -4.27
N GLU A 130 16.30 3.89 -5.55
CA GLU A 130 16.47 5.29 -6.01
C GLU A 130 15.29 6.17 -5.60
N LYS A 131 14.06 5.68 -5.77
CA LYS A 131 12.85 6.37 -5.32
C LYS A 131 12.87 6.63 -3.80
N VAL A 132 13.25 5.64 -3.00
CA VAL A 132 13.42 5.79 -1.54
C VAL A 132 14.49 6.83 -1.22
N TYR A 133 15.60 6.85 -1.95
CA TYR A 133 16.66 7.85 -1.78
C TYR A 133 16.12 9.27 -2.06
N ASP A 134 15.45 9.47 -3.19
CA ASP A 134 14.92 10.77 -3.59
C ASP A 134 13.90 11.31 -2.58
N ILE A 135 12.89 10.51 -2.24
CA ILE A 135 11.84 10.87 -1.26
C ILE A 135 12.47 11.22 0.09
N SER A 136 13.40 10.39 0.56
CA SER A 136 14.06 10.62 1.85
C SER A 136 14.92 11.88 1.81
N TRP A 137 15.60 12.16 0.69
CA TRP A 137 16.38 13.39 0.53
C TRP A 137 15.49 14.63 0.55
N ARG A 138 14.43 14.63 -0.25
CA ARG A 138 13.48 15.75 -0.34
C ARG A 138 12.79 16.02 0.98
N HIS A 139 12.31 14.97 1.65
CA HIS A 139 11.61 15.10 2.92
C HIS A 139 12.55 15.45 4.10
N GLU A 140 13.62 14.69 4.31
CA GLU A 140 14.43 14.81 5.52
C GLU A 140 15.50 15.90 5.43
N ILE A 141 15.97 16.23 4.22
CA ILE A 141 17.06 17.19 4.00
C ILE A 141 16.52 18.51 3.46
N LEU A 142 15.69 18.49 2.42
CA LEU A 142 15.16 19.73 1.83
C LEU A 142 13.90 20.25 2.56
N GLY A 143 13.23 19.40 3.35
CA GLY A 143 11.99 19.76 4.03
C GLY A 143 10.79 19.92 3.09
N GLU A 144 10.86 19.33 1.89
CA GLU A 144 9.79 19.38 0.91
C GLU A 144 8.68 18.39 1.26
N ALA A 145 7.42 18.78 0.99
CA ALA A 145 6.30 17.86 1.06
C ALA A 145 6.33 16.93 -0.16
N VAL A 146 6.36 15.62 0.07
CA VAL A 146 6.31 14.61 -0.99
C VAL A 146 4.85 14.25 -1.26
N PRO A 147 4.37 14.36 -2.51
CA PRO A 147 3.00 13.98 -2.85
C PRO A 147 2.72 12.51 -2.50
N ASN A 148 1.52 12.20 -1.99
CA ASN A 148 1.14 10.82 -1.62
C ASN A 148 1.28 9.82 -2.77
N LYS A 149 1.06 10.26 -4.01
CA LYS A 149 1.20 9.45 -5.24
C LYS A 149 2.66 9.06 -5.54
N ASP A 150 3.60 9.81 -5.00
CA ASP A 150 5.03 9.51 -5.12
C ASP A 150 5.54 8.73 -3.91
N ASN A 151 4.76 8.55 -2.84
CA ASN A 151 5.21 7.81 -1.67
C ASN A 151 5.38 6.31 -1.97
N ILE A 152 6.33 5.71 -1.28
CA ILE A 152 6.56 4.27 -1.25
C ILE A 152 6.49 3.83 0.21
N PHE A 153 5.66 2.83 0.50
CA PHE A 153 5.46 2.33 1.87
C PHE A 153 6.15 0.98 2.09
N SER A 154 6.53 0.29 1.03
CA SER A 154 7.31 -0.94 1.11
C SER A 154 8.05 -1.18 -0.20
N ILE A 155 9.24 -1.74 -0.13
CA ILE A 155 9.94 -2.26 -1.32
C ILE A 155 9.51 -3.69 -1.69
N TYR A 156 8.75 -4.34 -0.80
CA TYR A 156 8.27 -5.71 -0.94
C TYR A 156 6.80 -5.74 -1.36
N GLU A 157 5.99 -4.80 -0.88
CA GLU A 157 4.55 -4.69 -1.11
C GLU A 157 4.25 -3.37 -1.84
N ASP A 158 4.46 -3.33 -3.16
CA ASP A 158 4.31 -2.11 -3.97
C ASP A 158 2.87 -1.59 -4.03
N HIS A 159 1.92 -2.45 -3.70
CA HIS A 159 0.49 -2.19 -3.71
C HIS A 159 -0.01 -1.57 -2.41
N THR A 160 0.81 -1.44 -1.36
CA THR A 160 0.38 -0.85 -0.09
C THR A 160 -0.11 0.57 -0.29
N ASP A 161 -1.35 0.86 0.14
CA ASP A 161 -1.90 2.20 0.20
C ASP A 161 -1.79 2.78 1.61
N ILE A 162 -1.71 4.12 1.69
CA ILE A 162 -1.89 4.86 2.94
C ILE A 162 -3.38 5.19 3.13
N ILE A 163 -3.97 4.66 4.19
CA ILE A 163 -5.39 4.86 4.50
C ILE A 163 -5.54 5.71 5.75
N VAL A 164 -6.20 6.85 5.59
CA VAL A 164 -6.50 7.79 6.68
C VAL A 164 -8.02 7.88 6.85
N LYS A 165 -8.52 7.44 8.00
CA LYS A 165 -9.95 7.49 8.35
C LYS A 165 -10.25 8.62 9.32
N GLY A 166 -10.55 9.80 8.80
CA GLY A 166 -10.90 10.97 9.62
C GLY A 166 -9.76 11.39 10.56
N LYS A 167 -10.00 11.35 11.87
CA LYS A 167 -8.99 11.70 12.92
C LYS A 167 -8.28 10.47 13.53
N ARG A 168 -8.46 9.27 12.96
CA ARG A 168 -7.84 8.04 13.48
C ARG A 168 -6.37 7.93 13.04
N ASP A 169 -5.68 6.96 13.61
CA ASP A 169 -4.35 6.56 13.19
C ASP A 169 -4.31 6.17 11.71
N VAL A 170 -3.13 6.36 11.12
CA VAL A 170 -2.85 5.99 9.73
C VAL A 170 -2.67 4.48 9.63
N GLU A 171 -3.41 3.85 8.72
CA GLU A 171 -3.31 2.42 8.41
C GLU A 171 -2.59 2.23 7.05
N PHE A 172 -1.84 1.14 6.90
CA PHE A 172 -1.13 0.81 5.66
C PHE A 172 -1.63 -0.52 5.12
N GLY A 173 -2.28 -0.50 3.97
CA GLY A 173 -3.03 -1.66 3.51
C GLY A 173 -3.84 -1.39 2.27
N HIS A 174 -4.94 -2.12 2.12
CA HIS A 174 -5.94 -1.86 1.12
C HIS A 174 -7.28 -1.55 1.75
N LYS A 175 -7.94 -0.52 1.22
CA LYS A 175 -9.32 -0.26 1.59
C LYS A 175 -10.22 -1.28 0.89
N VAL A 176 -11.05 -1.98 1.67
CA VAL A 176 -11.99 -2.98 1.16
C VAL A 176 -13.41 -2.57 1.50
N ASN A 177 -14.26 -2.50 0.49
CA ASN A 177 -15.70 -2.33 0.66
C ASN A 177 -16.36 -3.71 0.69
N LEU A 178 -17.11 -3.98 1.76
CA LEU A 178 -17.89 -5.20 1.93
C LEU A 178 -19.37 -4.89 1.98
N ALA A 179 -20.11 -5.76 1.33
CA ALA A 179 -21.53 -5.65 1.10
C ALA A 179 -22.17 -6.99 1.52
N THR A 180 -23.05 -6.99 2.51
CA THR A 180 -23.72 -8.20 3.02
C THR A 180 -25.23 -8.12 2.97
N GLY A 181 -25.88 -9.27 2.77
CA GLY A 181 -27.33 -9.42 2.85
C GLY A 181 -27.84 -9.68 4.27
N ARG A 182 -29.13 -9.98 4.41
CA ARG A 182 -29.74 -10.29 5.71
C ARG A 182 -29.08 -11.47 6.43
N SER A 183 -28.67 -12.49 5.68
CA SER A 183 -28.05 -13.74 6.16
C SER A 183 -26.55 -13.61 6.49
N ASN A 184 -25.97 -12.41 6.39
CA ASN A 184 -24.53 -12.15 6.43
C ASN A 184 -23.73 -12.78 5.27
N LEU A 185 -24.40 -13.32 4.25
CA LEU A 185 -23.74 -13.66 3.00
C LEU A 185 -23.11 -12.40 2.39
N ILE A 186 -21.84 -12.49 1.99
CA ILE A 186 -21.14 -11.44 1.26
C ILE A 186 -21.70 -11.41 -0.16
N LEU A 187 -22.35 -10.31 -0.51
CA LEU A 187 -22.97 -10.08 -1.81
C LEU A 187 -22.05 -9.33 -2.76
N ASP A 188 -21.21 -8.44 -2.24
CA ASP A 188 -20.17 -7.74 -2.99
C ASP A 188 -18.92 -7.52 -2.10
N CYS A 189 -17.75 -7.59 -2.71
CA CYS A 189 -16.46 -7.40 -2.04
C CYS A 189 -15.52 -6.73 -3.04
N ARG A 190 -15.06 -5.52 -2.71
CA ARG A 190 -14.19 -4.74 -3.59
C ARG A 190 -12.97 -4.25 -2.86
N ILE A 191 -11.81 -4.61 -3.40
CA ILE A 191 -10.53 -4.00 -3.06
C ILE A 191 -10.47 -2.69 -3.85
N LEU A 192 -10.29 -1.59 -3.13
CA LEU A 192 -10.28 -0.24 -3.68
C LEU A 192 -8.84 0.25 -3.80
N ASN A 193 -8.56 0.99 -4.86
CA ASN A 193 -7.25 1.62 -5.05
C ASN A 193 -7.15 2.88 -4.20
N GLY A 194 -6.13 2.97 -3.35
CA GLY A 194 -5.89 4.14 -2.50
C GLY A 194 -6.92 4.30 -1.39
N ASN A 195 -7.18 5.57 -1.02
CA ASN A 195 -8.13 5.94 0.04
C ASN A 195 -9.32 6.78 -0.49
N PRO A 196 -10.16 6.24 -1.39
CA PRO A 196 -11.37 6.93 -1.84
C PRO A 196 -12.34 7.16 -0.69
N ALA A 197 -13.08 8.27 -0.70
CA ALA A 197 -14.10 8.53 0.31
C ALA A 197 -15.24 7.49 0.21
N ASP A 198 -15.73 7.01 1.36
CA ASP A 198 -16.85 6.06 1.44
C ASP A 198 -18.09 6.58 0.69
N SER A 199 -18.35 7.89 0.81
CA SER A 199 -19.42 8.56 0.07
C SER A 199 -19.28 8.42 -1.45
N ALA A 200 -18.06 8.39 -2.00
CA ALA A 200 -17.83 8.24 -3.44
C ALA A 200 -18.01 6.80 -3.94
N ILE A 201 -17.97 5.80 -3.04
CA ILE A 201 -18.06 4.37 -3.40
C ILE A 201 -19.50 3.88 -3.37
N TYR A 202 -20.36 4.51 -2.56
CA TYR A 202 -21.73 4.08 -2.27
C TYR A 202 -22.55 3.64 -3.49
N THR A 203 -22.66 4.51 -4.50
CA THR A 203 -23.48 4.25 -5.70
C THR A 203 -22.97 3.04 -6.47
N GLY A 204 -21.65 2.90 -6.58
CA GLY A 204 -21.01 1.76 -7.22
C GLY A 204 -21.34 0.43 -6.55
N VAL A 205 -21.49 0.39 -5.22
CA VAL A 205 -21.90 -0.83 -4.51
C VAL A 205 -23.32 -1.25 -4.92
N LEU A 206 -24.24 -0.28 -5.00
CA LEU A 206 -25.61 -0.54 -5.44
C LEU A 206 -25.65 -1.05 -6.89
N ASP A 207 -24.84 -0.45 -7.77
CA ASP A 207 -24.74 -0.86 -9.17
C ASP A 207 -24.22 -2.28 -9.31
N ASN A 208 -23.24 -2.70 -8.50
CA ASN A 208 -22.73 -4.07 -8.57
C ASN A 208 -23.74 -5.09 -8.12
N ILE A 209 -24.46 -4.80 -7.04
CA ILE A 209 -25.50 -5.71 -6.55
C ILE A 209 -26.59 -5.86 -7.61
N HIS A 210 -27.00 -4.76 -8.23
CA HIS A 210 -27.95 -4.81 -9.33
C HIS A 210 -27.40 -5.60 -10.53
N ALA A 211 -26.16 -5.36 -10.94
CA ALA A 211 -25.55 -6.06 -12.08
C ALA A 211 -25.38 -7.57 -11.81
N ASN A 212 -24.99 -7.95 -10.60
CA ASN A 212 -24.71 -9.35 -10.25
C ASN A 212 -25.97 -10.17 -9.97
N TYR A 213 -27.01 -9.55 -9.40
CA TYR A 213 -28.20 -10.27 -8.93
C TYR A 213 -29.50 -9.85 -9.62
N GLY A 214 -29.50 -8.79 -10.43
CA GLY A 214 -30.71 -8.24 -11.07
C GLY A 214 -31.69 -7.62 -10.08
N ILE A 215 -31.24 -7.30 -8.86
CA ILE A 215 -32.10 -6.88 -7.75
C ILE A 215 -31.74 -5.46 -7.30
N VAL A 216 -32.77 -4.67 -7.00
CA VAL A 216 -32.64 -3.44 -6.22
C VAL A 216 -33.09 -3.75 -4.79
N PRO A 217 -32.26 -3.56 -3.76
CA PRO A 217 -32.66 -3.79 -2.38
C PRO A 217 -33.72 -2.77 -1.93
N ARG A 218 -34.66 -3.20 -1.09
CA ARG A 218 -35.65 -2.29 -0.50
C ARG A 218 -35.02 -1.38 0.56
N ASP A 219 -34.15 -1.97 1.37
CA ASP A 219 -33.56 -1.35 2.55
C ASP A 219 -32.02 -1.37 2.42
N VAL A 220 -31.36 -0.23 2.64
CA VAL A 220 -29.89 -0.10 2.67
C VAL A 220 -29.46 0.54 3.99
N VAL A 221 -28.52 -0.13 4.67
CA VAL A 221 -27.92 0.35 5.91
C VAL A 221 -26.41 0.44 5.74
N THR A 222 -25.82 1.60 5.98
CA THR A 222 -24.36 1.75 5.86
C THR A 222 -23.77 2.54 7.02
N ASP A 223 -22.45 2.45 7.17
CA ASP A 223 -21.73 3.32 8.11
C ASP A 223 -21.86 4.81 7.72
N GLY A 224 -21.57 5.69 8.67
CA GLY A 224 -21.64 7.14 8.50
C GLY A 224 -20.70 7.72 7.46
N GLY A 225 -19.64 7.00 7.06
CA GLY A 225 -18.74 7.43 5.99
C GLY A 225 -19.42 7.57 4.63
N TYR A 226 -20.49 6.79 4.39
CA TYR A 226 -21.24 6.79 3.13
C TYR A 226 -22.28 7.92 3.06
N ALA A 227 -22.52 8.62 4.16
CA ALA A 227 -23.61 9.57 4.27
C ALA A 227 -23.34 10.83 3.41
N SER A 228 -24.24 11.10 2.46
CA SER A 228 -24.30 12.35 1.69
C SER A 228 -25.71 12.55 1.14
N LYS A 229 -26.09 13.80 0.85
CA LYS A 229 -27.39 14.10 0.21
C LYS A 229 -27.49 13.46 -1.17
N ASP A 230 -26.40 13.46 -1.93
CA ASP A 230 -26.37 12.88 -3.27
C ASP A 230 -26.50 11.35 -3.24
N ASN A 231 -25.95 10.68 -2.22
CA ASN A 231 -26.11 9.24 -2.04
C ASN A 231 -27.54 8.87 -1.65
N ALA A 232 -28.16 9.64 -0.74
CA ALA A 232 -29.56 9.46 -0.40
C ALA A 232 -30.47 9.61 -1.62
N ARG A 233 -30.27 10.68 -2.41
CA ARG A 233 -31.01 10.93 -3.66
C ARG A 233 -30.79 9.79 -4.68
N SER A 234 -29.53 9.41 -4.92
CA SER A 234 -29.19 8.34 -5.87
C SER A 234 -29.82 7.00 -5.48
N ALA A 235 -29.90 6.68 -4.19
CA ALA A 235 -30.58 5.49 -3.71
C ALA A 235 -32.10 5.56 -3.93
N GLN A 236 -32.73 6.71 -3.66
CA GLN A 236 -34.16 6.92 -3.91
C GLN A 236 -34.50 6.79 -5.40
N GLU A 237 -33.69 7.40 -6.28
CA GLU A 237 -33.84 7.33 -7.74
C GLU A 237 -33.74 5.87 -8.25
N LYS A 238 -32.93 5.04 -7.59
CA LYS A 238 -32.82 3.61 -7.88
C LYS A 238 -33.98 2.78 -7.32
N GLY A 239 -34.92 3.37 -6.57
CA GLY A 239 -36.10 2.70 -6.01
C GLY A 239 -35.92 2.13 -4.59
N ILE A 240 -34.87 2.53 -3.89
CA ILE A 240 -34.60 2.10 -2.51
C ILE A 240 -35.48 2.91 -1.55
N ILE A 241 -36.23 2.22 -0.68
CA ILE A 241 -37.26 2.83 0.16
C ILE A 241 -36.68 3.28 1.50
N LYS A 242 -35.91 2.42 2.17
CA LYS A 242 -35.32 2.74 3.47
C LYS A 242 -33.82 2.89 3.33
N ILE A 243 -33.33 4.09 3.59
CA ILE A 243 -31.91 4.42 3.51
C ILE A 243 -31.48 4.88 4.90
N VAL A 244 -30.54 4.17 5.49
CA VAL A 244 -30.04 4.46 6.84
C VAL A 244 -28.54 4.59 6.80
N PHE A 245 -28.05 5.77 7.21
CA PHE A 245 -26.64 6.02 7.48
C PHE A 245 -26.43 6.09 8.99
N ASN A 246 -25.40 5.43 9.53
CA ASN A 246 -25.07 5.44 10.96
C ASN A 246 -24.50 6.79 11.48
N LYS A 247 -24.65 7.88 10.71
CA LYS A 247 -24.29 9.25 11.09
C LYS A 247 -25.25 10.22 10.40
N ILE A 248 -25.69 11.23 11.15
CA ILE A 248 -26.53 12.31 10.61
C ILE A 248 -25.66 13.25 9.78
N THR A 249 -25.93 13.36 8.47
CA THR A 249 -25.27 14.34 7.58
C THR A 249 -26.23 15.47 7.24
N GLY A 250 -26.31 16.45 8.14
CA GLY A 250 -27.32 17.51 8.06
C GLY A 250 -28.74 16.96 8.10
N SER A 251 -29.73 17.83 8.12
CA SER A 251 -31.12 17.42 7.92
C SER A 251 -31.24 16.83 6.51
N LEU A 252 -31.30 15.50 6.43
CA LEU A 252 -31.66 14.74 5.23
C LEU A 252 -33.15 14.91 4.96
#